data_AF-A0A3N1GHN9-F1
#
_entry.id   AF-A0A3N1GHN9-F1
#
_cell.length_a   1.000
_cell.length_b   1.000
_cell.length_c   1.000
_cell.angle_alpha   90.00
_cell.angle_beta   90.00
_cell.angle_gamma   90.00
#
_symmetry.space_group_name_H-M   'P 1'
#
loop_
_entity.id
_entity.type
_entity.pdbx_description
1 polymer ?
#
loop_
_entity_poly.entity_id
_entity_poly.type
_entity_poly.pdbx_seq_one_letter_code
_entity_poly.pdbx_strand_id
1 'polypeptide(L)'
;MSHSPRGDLRTGILVTPPPDPSGGGVVSGVFEAADRGYRTDMSDDRVRRRAVDLLPEERAAGSADPRAQAEAILAESDEREEDPGAAPSTFLEHRASGQTVTPADGTR
;
A
#
# COMPACT_ATOMS: atom_id res chain seq x y z
N MET A 1 -27.19 18.92 32.72
CA MET A 1 -26.77 18.54 31.35
C MET A 1 -25.69 17.47 31.49
N SER A 2 -26.06 16.20 31.34
CA SER A 2 -25.13 15.07 31.49
C SER A 2 -24.29 14.92 30.23
N HIS A 3 -22.97 14.98 30.35
CA HIS A 3 -22.04 14.62 29.29
C HIS A 3 -21.72 13.13 29.39
N SER A 4 -22.05 12.37 28.35
CA SER A 4 -21.57 10.99 28.17
C SER A 4 -20.07 10.98 27.87
N PRO A 5 -19.29 10.03 28.41
CA PRO A 5 -17.88 9.87 28.06
C PRO A 5 -17.75 9.26 26.66
N ARG A 6 -16.97 9.91 25.78
CA ARG A 6 -16.57 9.38 24.48
C ARG A 6 -15.59 8.23 24.70
N GLY A 7 -15.92 7.05 24.19
CA GLY A 7 -15.09 5.86 24.30
C GLY A 7 -13.76 6.00 23.56
N ASP A 8 -12.70 5.59 24.25
CA ASP A 8 -11.39 5.30 23.69
C ASP A 8 -11.48 4.11 22.73
N LEU A 9 -11.30 4.34 21.43
CA LEU A 9 -11.00 3.30 20.45
C LEU A 9 -9.49 3.29 20.20
N ARG A 10 -8.76 2.63 21.10
CA ARG A 10 -7.38 2.21 20.86
C ARG A 10 -7.38 1.00 19.93
N THR A 11 -7.33 1.23 18.63
CA THR A 11 -7.07 0.16 17.65
C THR A 11 -5.58 -0.18 17.68
N GLY A 12 -5.19 -1.05 18.60
CA GLY A 12 -3.87 -1.68 18.58
C GLY A 12 -3.82 -2.72 17.47
N ILE A 13 -3.36 -2.33 16.28
CA ILE A 13 -2.92 -3.30 15.28
C ILE A 13 -1.59 -3.87 15.79
N LEU A 14 -1.61 -5.12 16.25
CA LEU A 14 -0.41 -5.91 16.45
C LEU A 14 0.24 -6.12 15.07
N VAL A 15 1.18 -5.24 14.72
CA VAL A 15 2.18 -5.55 13.70
C VAL A 15 3.09 -6.60 14.32
N THR A 16 2.86 -7.86 13.98
CA THR A 16 3.86 -8.90 14.21
C THR A 16 5.06 -8.58 13.32
N PRO A 17 6.26 -8.33 13.87
CA PRO A 17 7.43 -8.10 13.05
C PRO A 17 7.75 -9.37 12.23
N PRO A 18 8.27 -9.24 11.00
CA PRO A 18 8.78 -10.38 10.24
C PRO A 18 9.92 -11.07 11.03
N PRO A 19 10.12 -12.39 10.86
CA PRO A 19 11.22 -13.08 11.54
C PRO A 19 12.57 -12.52 11.05
N ASP A 20 13.43 -12.13 11.99
CA ASP A 20 14.79 -11.66 11.74
C ASP A 20 15.59 -12.67 10.90
N PRO A 21 16.25 -12.26 9.80
CA PRO A 21 17.15 -13.12 9.04
C PRO A 21 18.57 -13.04 9.61
N SER A 22 18.75 -13.23 10.92
CA SER A 22 20.06 -13.30 11.55
C SER A 22 20.25 -14.66 12.22
N GLY A 23 20.49 -15.67 11.39
CA GLY A 23 20.89 -17.02 11.82
C GLY A 23 21.43 -17.76 10.61
N GLY A 24 22.76 -17.80 10.49
CA GLY A 24 23.46 -18.26 9.29
C GLY A 24 23.25 -19.73 8.92
N GLY A 25 23.55 -20.03 7.66
CA GLY A 25 23.73 -21.41 7.19
C GLY A 25 23.08 -21.69 5.84
N VAL A 26 23.87 -21.52 4.78
CA VAL A 26 23.86 -22.31 3.52
C VAL A 26 22.52 -22.91 3.03
N VAL A 27 21.87 -22.29 2.04
CA VAL A 27 21.24 -23.03 0.91
C VAL A 27 21.03 -22.08 -0.27
N SER A 28 22.06 -21.99 -1.12
CA SER A 28 21.95 -21.41 -2.45
C SER A 28 21.25 -22.44 -3.35
N GLY A 29 20.00 -22.18 -3.79
CA GLY A 29 19.42 -22.88 -4.94
C GLY A 29 17.94 -23.27 -4.95
N VAL A 30 17.15 -23.16 -3.87
CA VAL A 30 15.73 -23.66 -3.87
C VAL A 30 14.68 -22.61 -3.50
N PHE A 31 15.06 -21.41 -3.03
CA PHE A 31 14.09 -20.39 -2.57
C PHE A 31 13.47 -19.51 -3.66
N GLU A 32 13.96 -19.58 -4.91
CA GLU A 32 13.54 -18.68 -5.99
C GLU A 32 12.15 -19.03 -6.59
N ALA A 33 11.78 -20.31 -6.59
CA ALA A 33 10.48 -20.75 -7.13
C ALA A 33 9.31 -20.47 -6.18
N ALA A 34 9.52 -20.64 -4.86
CA ALA A 34 8.49 -20.42 -3.85
C ALA A 34 8.20 -18.93 -3.64
N ASP A 35 9.24 -18.09 -3.62
CA ASP A 35 9.10 -16.63 -3.51
C ASP A 35 8.37 -16.04 -4.73
N ARG A 36 8.69 -16.52 -5.93
CA ARG A 36 7.99 -16.13 -7.16
C ARG A 36 6.53 -16.57 -7.15
N GLY A 37 6.23 -17.79 -6.72
CA GLY A 37 4.86 -18.31 -6.61
C GLY A 37 4.02 -17.52 -5.62
N TYR A 38 4.58 -17.18 -4.46
CA TYR A 38 3.91 -16.37 -3.44
C TYR A 38 3.62 -14.94 -3.93
N ARG A 39 4.57 -14.31 -4.64
CA ARG A 39 4.36 -12.98 -5.22
C ARG A 39 3.29 -12.96 -6.31
N THR A 40 3.22 -13.99 -7.14
CA THR A 40 2.16 -14.12 -8.17
C THR A 40 0.78 -14.36 -7.56
N ASP A 41 0.68 -15.14 -6.49
CA ASP A 41 -0.61 -15.36 -5.79
C ASP A 41 -1.08 -14.08 -5.08
N MET A 42 -0.15 -13.37 -4.42
CA MET A 42 -0.43 -12.06 -3.81
C MET A 42 -0.83 -11.00 -4.86
N SER A 43 -0.24 -11.03 -6.06
CA SER A 43 -0.65 -10.15 -7.15
C SER A 43 -2.03 -10.50 -7.69
N ASP A 44 -2.37 -11.78 -7.83
CA ASP A 44 -3.70 -12.21 -8.30
C ASP A 44 -4.80 -11.82 -7.30
N ASP A 45 -4.53 -11.98 -6.01
CA ASP A 45 -5.40 -11.57 -4.92
C ASP A 45 -5.64 -10.05 -4.91
N ARG A 46 -4.59 -9.24 -5.16
CA ARG A 46 -4.72 -7.78 -5.30
C ARG A 46 -5.60 -7.42 -6.50
N VAL A 47 -5.37 -8.05 -7.66
CA VAL A 47 -6.15 -7.83 -8.88
C VAL A 47 -7.63 -8.19 -8.65
N ARG A 48 -7.90 -9.38 -8.08
CA ARG A 48 -9.26 -9.82 -7.77
C ARG A 48 -9.98 -8.83 -6.87
N ARG A 49 -9.35 -8.38 -5.78
CA ARG A 49 -9.96 -7.45 -4.82
C ARG A 49 -10.35 -6.14 -5.49
N ARG A 50 -9.43 -5.53 -6.25
CA ARG A 50 -9.69 -4.26 -6.95
C ARG A 50 -10.78 -4.39 -8.04
N ALA A 51 -10.82 -5.52 -8.74
CA ALA A 51 -11.83 -5.79 -9.76
C ALA A 51 -13.24 -5.96 -9.17
N VAL A 52 -13.37 -6.41 -7.91
CA VAL A 52 -14.64 -6.54 -7.19
C VAL A 52 -15.07 -5.19 -6.58
N ASP A 53 -14.11 -4.47 -6.00
CA ASP A 53 -14.33 -3.20 -5.30
C ASP A 53 -14.30 -2.00 -6.26
N LEU A 54 -15.05 -2.07 -7.36
CA LEU A 54 -15.20 -0.95 -8.29
C LEU A 54 -15.80 0.28 -7.59
N LEU A 55 -15.43 1.47 -8.07
CA LEU A 55 -16.11 2.71 -7.64
C LEU A 55 -17.52 2.78 -8.25
N PRO A 56 -18.49 3.49 -7.62
CA PRO A 56 -19.82 3.68 -8.19
C PRO A 56 -19.80 4.20 -9.63
N GLU A 57 -18.86 5.09 -9.95
CA GLU A 57 -18.68 5.67 -11.28
C GLU A 57 -18.19 4.63 -12.29
N GLU A 58 -17.28 3.74 -11.89
CA GLU A 58 -16.77 2.65 -12.74
C GLU A 58 -17.86 1.60 -13.01
N ARG A 59 -18.72 1.34 -12.03
CA ARG A 59 -19.90 0.49 -12.21
C ARG A 59 -20.92 1.13 -13.15
N ALA A 60 -21.15 2.43 -13.00
CA ALA A 60 -22.06 3.19 -13.86
C ALA A 60 -21.58 3.27 -15.31
N ALA A 61 -20.26 3.41 -15.51
CA ALA A 61 -19.64 3.36 -16.83
C ALA A 61 -19.63 1.95 -17.45
N GLY A 62 -19.78 0.91 -16.63
CA GLY A 62 -19.79 -0.48 -17.08
C GLY A 62 -18.43 -0.92 -17.63
N SER A 63 -17.39 -0.90 -16.79
CA SER A 63 -16.05 -1.36 -17.18
C SER A 63 -16.13 -2.72 -17.90
N ALA A 64 -15.65 -2.76 -19.14
CA ALA A 64 -15.79 -3.92 -20.02
C ALA A 64 -14.99 -5.14 -19.53
N ASP A 65 -13.88 -4.89 -18.85
CA ASP A 65 -13.07 -5.90 -18.16
C ASP A 65 -12.46 -5.30 -16.88
N PRO A 66 -13.17 -5.42 -15.74
CA PRO A 66 -12.68 -4.97 -14.44
C PRO A 66 -11.36 -5.59 -14.01
N ARG A 67 -11.05 -6.83 -14.47
CA ARG A 67 -9.83 -7.53 -14.09
C ARG A 67 -8.63 -6.96 -14.85
N ALA A 68 -8.76 -6.80 -16.16
CA ALA A 68 -7.73 -6.17 -16.98
C ALA A 68 -7.47 -4.71 -16.54
N GLN A 69 -8.53 -3.98 -16.20
CA GLN A 69 -8.38 -2.63 -15.67
C GLN A 69 -7.64 -2.63 -14.31
N ALA A 70 -7.99 -3.54 -13.40
CA ALA A 70 -7.33 -3.66 -12.10
C ALA A 70 -5.84 -4.02 -12.24
N GLU A 71 -5.50 -4.95 -13.14
CA GLU A 71 -4.12 -5.34 -13.42
C GLU A 71 -3.30 -4.16 -13.95
N ALA A 72 -3.82 -3.42 -14.92
CA ALA A 72 -3.14 -2.25 -15.48
C ALA A 72 -2.88 -1.16 -14.42
N ILE A 73 -3.88 -0.85 -13.58
CA ILE A 73 -3.75 0.16 -12.52
C ILE A 73 -2.72 -0.27 -11.47
N LEU A 74 -2.74 -1.54 -11.06
CA LEU A 74 -1.83 -2.04 -10.04
C LEU A 74 -0.39 -2.09 -10.57
N ALA A 75 -0.19 -2.52 -11.82
CA ALA A 75 1.12 -2.51 -12.46
C ALA A 75 1.70 -1.09 -12.55
N GLU A 76 0.88 -0.11 -12.99
CA GLU A 76 1.30 1.30 -13.03
C GLU A 76 1.61 1.83 -11.62
N SER A 77 0.82 1.44 -10.61
CA SER A 77 1.06 1.86 -9.23
C SER A 77 2.34 1.27 -8.65
N ASP A 78 2.61 -0.01 -8.93
CA ASP A 78 3.84 -0.68 -8.48
C ASP A 78 5.06 -0.02 -9.15
N GLU A 79 4.96 0.34 -10.44
CA GLU A 79 6.01 1.08 -11.15
C GLU A 79 6.32 2.44 -10.51
N ARG A 80 5.29 3.21 -10.14
CA ARG A 80 5.48 4.51 -9.46
C ARG A 80 5.99 4.40 -8.02
N GLU A 81 5.71 3.30 -7.35
CA GLU A 81 6.23 3.03 -6.01
C GLU A 81 7.74 2.72 -6.07
N GLU A 82 8.17 1.98 -7.10
CA GLU A 82 9.57 1.62 -7.33
C GLU A 82 10.39 2.76 -7.94
N ASP A 83 9.80 3.52 -8.86
CA ASP A 83 10.43 4.66 -9.53
C ASP A 83 9.59 5.93 -9.38
N PRO A 84 10.02 6.90 -8.56
CA PRO A 84 9.39 8.21 -8.45
C PRO A 84 9.30 8.98 -9.79
N GLY A 85 10.12 8.62 -10.78
CA GLY A 85 10.13 9.17 -12.14
C GLY A 85 9.13 8.52 -13.10
N ALA A 86 8.50 7.39 -12.74
CA ALA A 86 7.56 6.67 -13.60
C ALA A 86 6.25 7.43 -13.85
N ALA A 87 5.99 8.52 -13.11
CA ALA A 87 4.94 9.48 -13.42
C ALA A 87 5.54 10.78 -13.98
N PRO A 88 5.87 10.85 -15.28
CA PRO A 88 6.59 11.99 -15.87
C PRO A 88 5.77 13.29 -15.88
N SER A 89 4.44 13.20 -15.80
CA SER A 89 3.54 14.35 -15.68
C SER A 89 3.37 14.84 -14.24
N THR A 90 3.87 14.10 -13.24
CA THR A 90 3.77 14.45 -11.83
C THR A 90 5.01 15.22 -11.39
N PHE A 91 4.80 16.37 -10.76
CA PHE A 91 5.87 17.15 -10.13
C PHE A 91 6.03 16.74 -8.67
N LEU A 92 7.20 16.20 -8.30
CA LEU A 92 7.53 15.85 -6.91
C LEU A 92 8.34 16.97 -6.25
N GLU A 93 7.78 17.56 -5.18
CA GLU A 93 8.50 18.53 -4.35
C GLU A 93 9.48 17.81 -3.41
N HIS A 94 10.78 18.12 -3.54
CA HIS A 94 11.80 17.63 -2.62
C HIS A 94 11.95 18.58 -1.41
N ARG A 95 11.12 18.41 -0.39
CA ARG A 95 11.30 19.12 0.89
C ARG A 95 12.25 18.37 1.82
N ALA A 96 13.25 19.08 2.32
CA ALA A 96 14.12 18.59 3.39
C ALA A 96 13.41 18.72 4.76
N SER A 97 13.71 17.84 5.71
CA SER A 97 13.08 17.82 7.04
C SER A 97 13.19 19.15 7.79
N GLY A 98 14.30 19.89 7.60
CA GLY A 98 14.50 21.22 8.19
C GLY A 98 13.66 22.35 7.57
N GLN A 99 12.87 22.07 6.53
CA GLN A 99 11.90 22.99 5.94
C GLN A 99 10.48 22.77 6.51
N THR A 100 10.34 21.90 7.51
CA THR A 100 9.08 21.67 8.22
C THR A 100 8.78 22.86 9.13
N VAL A 101 7.54 23.33 9.13
CA VAL A 101 7.07 24.33 10.10
C VAL A 101 7.02 23.68 11.48
N THR A 102 7.72 24.23 12.47
CA THR A 102 7.55 23.82 13.87
C THR A 102 6.10 24.08 14.28
N PRO A 103 5.33 23.05 14.68
CA PRO A 103 3.98 23.29 15.18
C PRO A 103 4.09 24.21 16.40
N ALA A 104 3.37 25.32 16.39
CA ALA A 104 3.35 26.21 17.54
C ALA A 104 2.76 25.44 18.74
N ASP A 105 3.46 25.45 19.88
CA ASP A 105 2.92 24.93 21.13
C ASP A 105 1.62 25.69 21.39
N GLY A 106 0.51 24.96 21.35
CA GLY A 106 -0.83 25.55 21.46
C GLY A 106 -0.94 26.31 22.77
N THR A 107 -0.88 27.63 22.70
CA THR A 107 -1.20 28.51 23.83
C THR A 107 -2.64 28.21 24.25
N ARG A 108 -2.78 27.61 25.43
CA ARG A 108 -4.04 27.35 26.11
C ARG A 108 -4.14 28.21 27.35
#